data_AF-A0A9P5BWR6-F1
#
_entry.id   AF-A0A9P5BWR6-F1
#
_cell.length_a   1.000
_cell.length_b   1.000
_cell.length_c   1.000
_cell.angle_alpha   90.00
_cell.angle_beta   90.00
_cell.angle_gamma   90.00
#
_symmetry.space_group_name_H-M   'P 1'
#
loop_
_entity.id
_entity.type
_entity.pdbx_description
1 polymer ?
#
loop_
_entity_poly.entity_id
_entity_poly.type
_entity_poly.pdbx_seq_one_letter_code
_entity_poly.pdbx_strand_id
1 'polypeptide(L)'
;MSDLKERLARLGLAQYSEVFATEGFDTWETVLDITESDLSHLNVKLGHRRKLQRAIAESRGQSSDRPLTIALARGASAEGSYRSDDSANEAKGKQNPAAGEGTTGTSTKRKYRRHPKPDENAPERPPSAYVIFSNQVRELLKGQDLSFTEIAKVVGERWQVLPAEEREACERQANGAKEKYYAGLAEYKKTPQYEAYQKYLEEFRAKHNAPTKEGKRSKLETETSDSAQQ
;
A
#
# COMPACT_ATOMS: atom_id res chain seq x y z
N MET A 1 -19.47 35.47 13.58
CA MET A 1 -19.23 34.11 13.04
C MET A 1 -17.79 33.77 13.35
N SER A 2 -17.52 32.69 14.09
CA SER A 2 -16.19 32.39 14.64
C SER A 2 -15.18 32.10 13.52
N ASP A 3 -14.01 32.76 13.53
CA ASP A 3 -12.89 32.57 12.57
C ASP A 3 -12.55 31.09 12.34
N LEU A 4 -12.67 30.28 13.40
CA LEU A 4 -12.48 28.83 13.33
C LEU A 4 -13.44 28.13 12.35
N LYS A 5 -14.72 28.51 12.35
CA LYS A 5 -15.74 27.89 11.48
C LYS A 5 -15.44 28.14 10.01
N GLU A 6 -14.96 29.34 9.67
CA GLU A 6 -14.59 29.69 8.31
C GLU A 6 -13.34 28.93 7.85
N ARG A 7 -12.31 28.84 8.69
CA ARG A 7 -11.08 28.08 8.40
C ARG A 7 -11.35 26.57 8.24
N LEU A 8 -12.15 25.99 9.12
CA LEU A 8 -12.57 24.59 8.99
C LEU A 8 -13.40 24.37 7.73
N ALA A 9 -14.28 25.31 7.35
CA ALA A 9 -15.03 25.22 6.10
C ALA A 9 -14.11 25.22 4.87
N ARG A 10 -13.09 26.08 4.82
CA ARG A 10 -12.08 26.10 3.75
C ARG A 10 -11.31 24.77 3.63
N LEU A 11 -11.07 24.08 4.75
CA LEU A 11 -10.42 22.77 4.77
C LEU A 11 -11.37 21.59 4.46
N GLY A 12 -12.68 21.86 4.31
CA GLY A 12 -13.72 20.84 4.15
C GLY A 12 -14.00 20.07 5.44
N LEU A 13 -13.83 20.72 6.59
CA LEU A 13 -13.94 20.17 7.95
C LEU A 13 -15.03 20.85 8.80
N ALA A 14 -15.96 21.60 8.17
CA ALA A 14 -17.00 22.36 8.86
C ALA A 14 -17.86 21.53 9.84
N GLN A 15 -18.03 20.24 9.55
CA GLN A 15 -18.76 19.27 10.39
C GLN A 15 -18.22 19.12 11.82
N TYR A 16 -16.96 19.48 12.07
CA TYR A 16 -16.37 19.42 13.41
C TYR A 16 -16.44 20.75 14.16
N SER A 17 -16.96 21.83 13.54
CA SER A 17 -16.96 23.16 14.16
C SER A 17 -17.75 23.22 15.47
N GLU A 18 -18.89 22.52 15.54
CA GLU A 18 -19.70 22.46 16.77
C GLU A 18 -19.01 21.61 17.85
N VAL A 19 -18.42 20.47 17.48
CA VAL A 19 -17.69 19.59 18.40
C VAL A 19 -16.47 20.28 19.01
N PHE A 20 -15.74 21.06 18.20
CA PHE A 20 -14.63 21.87 18.68
C PHE A 20 -15.13 22.96 19.64
N ALA A 21 -16.21 23.66 19.30
CA ALA A 21 -16.76 24.71 20.16
C ALA A 21 -17.28 24.18 21.50
N THR A 22 -17.92 23.00 21.53
CA THR A 22 -18.40 22.38 22.79
C THR A 22 -17.27 21.98 23.72
N GLU A 23 -16.10 21.66 23.16
CA GLU A 23 -14.92 21.18 23.89
C GLU A 23 -13.92 22.32 24.19
N GLY A 24 -14.33 23.57 23.96
CA GLY A 24 -13.54 24.76 24.29
C GLY A 24 -12.55 25.20 23.22
N PHE A 25 -12.58 24.60 22.03
CA PHE A 25 -11.83 25.03 20.85
C PHE A 25 -12.71 25.93 19.97
N ASP A 26 -12.91 27.18 20.39
CA ASP A 26 -13.78 28.16 19.74
C ASP A 26 -13.06 29.07 18.73
N THR A 27 -11.73 29.17 18.83
CA THR A 27 -10.86 30.05 18.03
C THR A 27 -9.77 29.26 17.30
N TRP A 28 -9.19 29.87 16.25
CA TRP A 28 -8.07 29.23 15.54
C TRP A 28 -6.83 29.11 16.43
N GLU A 29 -6.61 30.06 17.34
CA GLU A 29 -5.48 30.08 18.25
C GLU A 29 -5.47 28.86 19.19
N THR A 30 -6.62 28.52 19.80
CA THR A 30 -6.72 27.31 20.66
C THR A 30 -6.53 26.02 19.88
N VAL A 31 -6.89 26.01 18.59
CA VAL A 31 -6.67 24.87 17.69
C VAL A 31 -5.21 24.70 17.26
N LEU A 32 -4.37 25.74 17.35
CA LEU A 32 -2.94 25.57 17.05
C LEU A 32 -2.27 24.58 18.02
N ASP A 33 -2.70 24.55 19.27
CA ASP A 33 -2.09 23.76 20.34
C ASP A 33 -2.75 22.39 20.54
N ILE A 34 -3.76 22.06 19.72
CA ILE A 34 -4.43 20.77 19.78
C ILE A 34 -3.48 19.61 19.45
N THR A 35 -3.46 18.59 20.29
CA THR A 35 -2.60 17.42 20.09
C THR A 35 -3.28 16.35 19.22
N GLU A 36 -2.51 15.36 18.75
CA GLU A 36 -3.08 14.22 18.01
C GLU A 36 -4.03 13.38 18.89
N SER A 37 -3.77 13.28 20.19
CA SER A 37 -4.66 12.61 21.15
C SER A 37 -6.00 13.33 21.27
N ASP A 38 -6.02 14.65 21.38
CA ASP A 38 -7.25 15.44 21.51
C ASP A 38 -8.13 15.26 20.26
N LEU A 39 -7.52 15.37 19.08
CA LEU A 39 -8.24 15.11 17.82
C LEU A 39 -8.76 13.67 17.71
N SER A 40 -8.12 12.72 18.38
CA SER A 40 -8.62 11.35 18.45
C SER A 40 -9.80 11.21 19.42
N HIS A 41 -9.78 11.89 20.57
CA HIS A 41 -10.89 11.93 21.52
C HIS A 41 -12.12 12.62 20.94
N LEU A 42 -11.92 13.67 20.13
CA LEU A 42 -12.98 14.37 19.39
C LEU A 42 -13.49 13.57 18.17
N ASN A 43 -13.05 12.32 18.02
CA ASN A 43 -13.46 11.39 16.97
C ASN A 43 -13.21 11.91 15.54
N VAL A 44 -12.23 12.80 15.37
CA VAL A 44 -11.84 13.33 14.07
C VAL A 44 -11.12 12.23 13.29
N LYS A 45 -11.63 11.88 12.11
CA LYS A 45 -11.04 10.85 11.23
C LYS A 45 -9.57 11.16 10.91
N LEU A 46 -8.71 10.15 10.86
CA LEU A 46 -7.26 10.29 10.65
C LEU A 46 -6.90 11.21 9.47
N GLY A 47 -7.58 11.07 8.33
CA GLY A 47 -7.34 11.94 7.17
C GLY A 47 -7.69 13.42 7.43
N HIS A 48 -8.73 13.68 8.22
CA HIS A 48 -9.13 15.03 8.61
C HIS A 48 -8.16 15.62 9.64
N ARG A 49 -7.67 14.79 10.58
CA ARG A 49 -6.58 15.17 11.49
C ARG A 49 -5.34 15.61 10.72
N ARG A 50 -4.93 14.85 9.70
CA ARG A 50 -3.75 15.17 8.86
C ARG A 50 -3.94 16.47 8.07
N LYS A 51 -5.14 16.75 7.57
CA LYS A 51 -5.47 18.03 6.92
C LYS A 51 -5.36 19.21 7.89
N LEU A 52 -5.92 19.07 9.09
CA LEU A 52 -5.88 20.11 10.11
C LEU A 52 -4.45 20.35 10.61
N GLN A 53 -3.70 19.30 10.92
CA GLN A 53 -2.28 19.38 11.29
C GLN A 53 -1.43 20.05 10.20
N ARG A 54 -1.71 19.78 8.91
CA ARG A 54 -1.04 20.47 7.80
C ARG A 54 -1.37 21.95 7.77
N ALA A 55 -2.64 22.33 7.96
CA ALA A 55 -3.05 23.73 8.01
C ALA A 55 -2.48 24.48 9.23
N ILE A 56 -2.37 23.81 10.38
CA ILE A 56 -1.70 24.34 11.57
C ILE A 56 -0.21 24.59 11.26
N ALA A 57 0.49 23.62 10.67
CA ALA A 57 1.89 23.75 10.28
C ALA A 57 2.11 24.90 9.27
N GLU A 58 1.22 25.02 8.27
CA GLU A 58 1.26 26.11 7.28
C GLU A 58 1.05 27.48 7.95
N SER A 59 0.12 27.59 8.90
CA SER A 59 -0.10 28.83 9.66
C SER A 59 1.06 29.19 10.60
N ARG A 60 1.87 28.20 11.02
CA ARG A 60 3.10 28.39 11.81
C ARG A 60 4.32 28.70 10.92
N GLY A 61 4.12 28.90 9.62
CA GLY A 61 5.20 29.19 8.67
C GLY A 61 6.12 27.99 8.37
N GLN A 62 5.71 26.76 8.75
CA GLN A 62 6.41 25.56 8.28
C GLN A 62 5.99 25.26 6.85
N SER A 63 6.95 25.30 5.93
CA SER A 63 6.72 25.10 4.49
C SER A 63 5.99 23.79 4.20
N SER A 64 5.04 23.83 3.26
CA SER A 64 4.26 22.66 2.82
C SER A 64 5.12 21.50 2.27
N ASP A 65 6.41 21.74 2.03
CA ASP A 65 7.38 20.76 1.54
C ASP A 65 8.00 19.90 2.65
N ARG A 66 7.81 20.26 3.92
CA ARG A 66 8.33 19.48 5.05
C ARG A 66 7.34 18.39 5.46
N PRO A 67 7.72 17.10 5.42
CA PRO A 67 6.85 16.04 5.92
C PRO A 67 6.55 16.25 7.41
N LEU A 68 5.27 16.11 7.81
CA LEU A 68 4.85 16.19 9.20
C LEU A 68 5.64 15.14 10.00
N THR A 69 6.55 15.60 10.85
CA THR A 69 7.37 14.73 11.69
C THR A 69 6.47 14.06 12.71
N ILE A 70 6.33 12.73 12.62
CA ILE A 70 5.77 11.94 13.70
C ILE A 70 6.80 11.98 14.82
N ALA A 71 6.51 12.74 15.88
CA ALA A 71 7.30 12.70 17.11
C ALA A 71 7.04 11.35 17.82
N LEU A 72 7.68 10.28 17.34
CA LEU A 72 7.93 9.13 18.19
C LEU A 72 9.01 9.57 19.18
N ALA A 73 8.58 9.93 20.39
CA ALA A 73 9.48 10.00 21.52
C ALA A 73 10.05 8.60 21.79
N ARG A 74 11.28 8.35 21.34
CA ARG A 74 12.13 7.29 21.90
C ARG A 74 13.56 7.78 21.92
N GLY A 75 14.08 7.88 23.14
CA GLY A 75 15.35 8.48 23.49
C GLY A 75 16.57 7.77 22.92
N ALA A 76 17.68 8.49 23.09
CA ALA A 76 19.00 8.26 22.57
C ALA A 76 19.69 6.94 22.99
N SER A 77 20.67 6.58 22.15
CA SER A 77 21.93 5.88 22.45
C SER A 77 21.94 4.35 22.53
N ALA A 78 22.46 3.71 21.48
CA ALA A 78 23.58 2.79 21.60
C ALA A 78 24.27 2.61 20.23
N GLU A 79 25.58 2.83 20.26
CA GLU A 79 26.56 2.72 19.19
C GLU A 79 26.75 1.24 18.80
N GLY A 80 27.09 0.99 17.52
CA GLY A 80 27.16 -0.36 16.96
C GLY A 80 27.66 -0.34 15.52
N SER A 81 28.93 0.00 15.37
CA SER A 81 29.72 -0.14 14.15
C SER A 81 29.72 -1.59 13.64
N TYR A 82 29.23 -1.83 12.41
CA TYR A 82 29.59 -3.00 11.62
C TYR A 82 29.92 -2.54 10.19
N ARG A 83 31.22 -2.46 9.91
CA ARG A 83 31.77 -2.48 8.56
C ARG A 83 31.89 -3.94 8.12
N SER A 84 31.35 -4.28 6.96
CA SER A 84 31.90 -5.39 6.15
C SER A 84 31.93 -4.96 4.71
N ASP A 85 33.14 -5.04 4.18
CA ASP A 85 33.56 -4.81 2.81
C ASP A 85 33.40 -6.09 1.98
N ASP A 86 33.30 -5.87 0.66
CA ASP A 86 33.66 -6.76 -0.45
C ASP A 86 32.60 -7.67 -1.13
N SER A 87 32.19 -7.20 -2.32
CA SER A 87 32.15 -7.83 -3.67
C SER A 87 31.45 -9.19 -3.89
N ALA A 88 30.77 -9.50 -5.00
CA ALA A 88 30.33 -8.84 -6.23
C ALA A 88 29.50 -9.92 -7.00
N ASN A 89 28.39 -9.58 -7.66
CA ASN A 89 28.11 -10.12 -9.01
C ASN A 89 27.04 -9.30 -9.76
N GLU A 90 27.37 -9.05 -11.02
CA GLU A 90 26.79 -8.13 -12.00
C GLU A 90 25.39 -8.55 -12.49
N ALA A 91 24.45 -7.59 -12.50
CA ALA A 91 23.18 -7.71 -13.21
C ALA A 91 23.11 -6.65 -14.34
N LYS A 92 23.06 -7.16 -15.56
CA LYS A 92 22.99 -6.43 -16.84
C LYS A 92 21.65 -5.70 -16.99
N GLY A 93 21.58 -4.43 -16.60
CA GLY A 93 20.44 -3.53 -16.80
C GLY A 93 20.69 -2.54 -17.94
N LYS A 94 19.90 -2.65 -19.02
CA LYS A 94 19.94 -1.78 -20.21
C LYS A 94 19.70 -0.31 -19.86
N GLN A 95 20.63 0.54 -20.29
CA GLN A 95 20.53 2.00 -20.30
C GLN A 95 19.72 2.48 -21.51
N ASN A 96 18.95 3.55 -21.33
CA ASN A 96 18.66 4.54 -22.37
C ASN A 96 18.41 5.92 -21.71
N PRO A 97 18.69 7.04 -22.41
CA PRO A 97 19.20 8.24 -21.77
C PRO A 97 18.30 9.49 -21.86
N ALA A 98 18.70 10.49 -21.06
CA ALA A 98 18.65 11.94 -21.26
C ALA A 98 17.37 12.77 -20.95
N ALA A 99 17.61 13.73 -20.04
CA ALA A 99 17.26 15.17 -20.06
C ALA A 99 15.89 15.66 -19.56
N GLY A 100 15.94 16.72 -18.73
CA GLY A 100 14.83 17.64 -18.48
C GLY A 100 14.81 18.25 -17.08
N GLU A 101 15.44 19.42 -16.93
CA GLU A 101 15.41 20.29 -15.74
C GLU A 101 14.00 20.74 -15.32
N GLY A 102 13.84 20.96 -14.00
CA GLY A 102 13.01 22.00 -13.40
C GLY A 102 11.55 22.12 -13.85
N THR A 103 10.64 21.40 -13.19
CA THR A 103 9.27 21.90 -12.98
C THR A 103 8.77 21.42 -11.62
N THR A 104 8.27 22.38 -10.83
CA THR A 104 7.68 22.24 -9.50
C THR A 104 6.59 21.16 -9.47
N GLY A 105 6.95 19.96 -9.01
CA GLY A 105 6.09 18.78 -9.01
C GLY A 105 5.20 18.73 -7.78
N THR A 106 3.96 19.21 -7.91
CA THR A 106 2.87 18.82 -7.01
C THR A 106 2.87 17.30 -6.82
N SER A 107 2.80 16.84 -5.56
CA SER A 107 2.76 15.43 -5.18
C SER A 107 1.53 14.73 -5.81
N THR A 108 1.67 14.29 -7.06
CA THR A 108 0.63 13.53 -7.74
C THR A 108 0.65 12.11 -7.19
N LYS A 109 -0.43 11.78 -6.47
CA LYS A 109 -0.68 10.44 -5.93
C LYS A 109 -0.47 9.40 -7.04
N ARG A 110 0.45 8.45 -6.85
CA ARG A 110 0.73 7.37 -7.81
C ARG A 110 -0.59 6.72 -8.25
N LYS A 111 -0.86 6.71 -9.56
CA LYS A 111 -2.09 6.12 -10.12
C LYS A 111 -2.09 4.62 -9.83
N TYR A 112 -3.15 4.13 -9.19
CA TYR A 112 -3.31 2.70 -8.93
C TYR A 112 -3.44 1.95 -10.26
N ARG A 113 -2.54 0.99 -10.50
CA ARG A 113 -2.59 0.09 -11.65
C ARG A 113 -3.42 -1.12 -11.26
N ARG A 114 -4.49 -1.41 -12.02
CA ARG A 114 -5.29 -2.61 -11.80
C ARG A 114 -4.54 -3.84 -12.29
N HIS A 115 -4.69 -4.95 -11.58
CA HIS A 115 -4.17 -6.26 -11.97
C HIS A 115 -5.29 -7.10 -12.63
N PRO A 116 -4.98 -7.94 -13.62
CA PRO A 116 -5.96 -8.86 -14.21
C PRO A 116 -6.50 -9.82 -13.15
N LYS A 117 -7.75 -10.26 -13.32
CA LYS A 117 -8.32 -11.30 -12.45
C LYS A 117 -7.56 -12.62 -12.63
N PRO A 118 -7.27 -13.37 -11.55
CA PRO A 118 -6.78 -14.74 -11.65
C PRO A 118 -7.78 -15.62 -12.39
N ASP A 119 -7.26 -16.63 -13.07
CA ASP A 119 -8.05 -17.68 -13.72
C ASP A 119 -8.35 -18.79 -12.73
N GLU A 120 -9.62 -19.17 -12.59
CA GLU A 120 -10.05 -20.24 -11.68
C GLU A 120 -9.77 -21.64 -12.23
N ASN A 121 -9.65 -21.78 -13.56
CA ASN A 121 -9.42 -23.08 -14.20
C ASN A 121 -7.95 -23.37 -14.47
N ALA A 122 -7.08 -22.36 -14.30
CA ALA A 122 -5.65 -22.56 -14.47
C ALA A 122 -5.09 -23.39 -13.30
N PRO A 123 -4.19 -24.35 -13.56
CA PRO A 123 -3.52 -25.07 -12.49
C PRO A 123 -2.77 -24.07 -11.60
N GLU A 124 -2.76 -24.34 -10.30
CA GLU A 124 -2.08 -23.47 -9.32
C GLU A 124 -0.56 -23.56 -9.45
N ARG A 125 0.13 -22.46 -9.17
CA ARG A 125 1.59 -22.42 -9.26
C ARG A 125 2.21 -23.45 -8.30
N PRO A 126 3.18 -24.26 -8.76
CA PRO A 126 3.76 -25.30 -7.93
C PRO A 126 4.62 -24.65 -6.82
N PRO A 127 4.59 -25.20 -5.60
CA PRO A 127 5.41 -24.69 -4.51
C PRO A 127 6.90 -24.96 -4.77
N SER A 128 7.75 -23.99 -4.43
CA SER A 128 9.21 -24.14 -4.45
C SER A 128 9.69 -25.02 -3.29
N ALA A 129 10.92 -25.56 -3.38
CA ALA A 129 11.55 -26.36 -2.32
C ALA A 129 11.50 -25.65 -0.96
N TYR A 130 11.81 -24.36 -0.94
CA TYR A 130 11.71 -23.54 0.28
C TYR A 130 10.26 -23.42 0.78
N VAL A 131 9.28 -23.28 -0.11
CA VAL A 131 7.87 -23.15 0.29
C VAL A 131 7.37 -24.45 0.90
N ILE A 132 7.73 -25.59 0.30
CA ILE A 132 7.43 -26.93 0.81
C ILE A 132 8.02 -27.09 2.22
N PHE A 133 9.30 -26.80 2.39
CA PHE A 133 9.97 -26.82 3.69
C PHE A 133 9.30 -25.87 4.70
N SER A 134 9.01 -24.64 4.29
CA SER A 134 8.36 -23.66 5.16
C SER A 134 6.99 -24.13 5.65
N ASN A 135 6.23 -24.83 4.82
CA ASN A 135 4.94 -25.38 5.19
C ASN A 135 5.09 -26.54 6.19
N GLN A 136 6.08 -27.44 5.98
CA GLN A 136 6.40 -28.50 6.93
C GLN A 136 6.80 -27.93 8.31
N VAL A 137 7.67 -26.92 8.34
CA VAL A 137 8.08 -26.27 9.59
C VAL A 137 6.92 -25.53 10.25
N ARG A 138 6.04 -24.88 9.47
CA ARG A 138 4.81 -24.25 9.99
C ARG A 138 3.86 -25.28 10.57
N GLU A 139 3.74 -26.45 9.98
CA GLU A 139 2.94 -27.56 10.50
C GLU A 139 3.52 -28.12 11.80
N LEU A 140 4.85 -28.23 11.91
CA LEU A 140 5.52 -28.64 13.15
C LEU A 140 5.35 -27.63 14.28
N LEU A 141 5.33 -26.33 13.95
CA LEU A 141 5.12 -25.24 14.92
C LEU A 141 3.63 -24.91 15.11
N LYS A 142 2.73 -25.65 14.46
CA LYS A 142 1.28 -25.43 14.57
C LYS A 142 0.84 -25.76 16.00
N GLY A 143 0.29 -24.76 16.69
CA GLY A 143 -0.12 -24.89 18.09
C GLY A 143 0.87 -24.31 19.10
N GLN A 144 2.00 -23.76 18.64
CA GLN A 144 2.79 -22.84 19.48
C GLN A 144 2.24 -21.41 19.32
N ASP A 145 2.23 -20.64 20.41
CA ASP A 145 1.83 -19.22 20.43
C ASP A 145 2.93 -18.31 19.86
N LEU A 146 3.51 -18.71 18.73
CA LEU A 146 4.49 -17.92 17.99
C LEU A 146 3.78 -17.05 16.95
N SER A 147 4.18 -15.79 16.87
CA SER A 147 3.70 -14.90 15.82
C SER A 147 4.19 -15.36 14.45
N PHE A 148 3.44 -15.02 13.40
CA PHE A 148 3.84 -15.31 12.02
C PHE A 148 5.27 -14.82 11.70
N THR A 149 5.64 -13.67 12.24
CA THR A 149 6.97 -13.07 12.08
C THR A 149 8.07 -13.91 12.72
N GLU A 150 7.81 -14.47 13.91
CA GLU A 150 8.76 -15.36 14.59
C GLU A 150 8.90 -16.69 13.86
N ILE A 151 7.79 -17.27 13.41
CA ILE A 151 7.80 -18.49 12.59
C ILE A 151 8.60 -18.27 11.31
N ALA A 152 8.42 -17.12 10.63
CA ALA A 152 9.17 -16.79 9.43
C ALA A 152 10.69 -16.70 9.67
N LYS A 153 11.12 -16.16 10.82
CA LYS A 153 12.53 -16.12 11.22
C LYS A 153 13.08 -17.53 11.43
N VAL A 154 12.38 -18.35 12.21
CA VAL A 154 12.79 -19.75 12.49
C VAL A 154 12.89 -20.57 11.21
N VAL A 155 11.94 -20.43 10.28
CA VAL A 155 11.98 -21.12 8.98
C VAL A 155 13.21 -20.68 8.18
N GLY A 156 13.50 -19.38 8.14
CA GLY A 156 14.67 -18.84 7.43
C GLY A 156 15.99 -19.39 7.97
N GLU A 157 16.16 -19.37 9.29
CA GLU A 157 17.35 -19.90 9.97
C GLU A 157 17.52 -21.40 9.73
N ARG A 158 16.45 -22.18 9.90
CA ARG A 158 16.49 -23.63 9.65
C ARG A 158 16.80 -23.97 8.21
N TRP A 159 16.29 -23.20 7.24
CA TRP A 159 16.59 -23.45 5.83
C TRP A 159 18.07 -23.21 5.49
N GLN A 160 18.71 -22.20 6.10
CA GLN A 160 20.14 -21.91 5.87
C GLN A 160 21.03 -23.03 6.42
N VAL A 161 20.69 -23.56 7.60
CA VAL A 161 21.46 -24.60 8.30
C VAL A 161 21.06 -26.02 7.87
N LEU A 162 20.01 -26.16 7.05
CA LEU A 162 19.48 -27.45 6.61
C LEU A 162 20.56 -28.30 5.92
N PRO A 163 20.71 -29.60 6.27
CA PRO A 163 21.65 -30.48 5.60
C PRO A 163 21.31 -30.63 4.13
N ALA A 164 22.34 -30.87 3.30
CA ALA A 164 22.18 -31.00 1.86
C ALA A 164 21.16 -32.09 1.48
N GLU A 165 21.13 -33.21 2.22
CA GLU A 165 20.20 -34.32 1.97
C GLU A 165 18.72 -33.92 2.14
N GLU A 166 18.38 -33.19 3.20
CA GLU A 166 17.02 -32.71 3.43
C GLU A 166 16.63 -31.60 2.44
N ARG A 167 17.59 -30.74 2.08
CA ARG A 167 17.39 -29.73 1.04
C ARG A 167 17.10 -30.39 -0.31
N GLU A 168 17.88 -31.40 -0.69
CA GLU A 168 17.67 -32.19 -1.91
C GLU A 168 16.33 -32.94 -1.88
N ALA A 169 15.89 -33.45 -0.73
CA ALA A 169 14.57 -34.05 -0.60
C ALA A 169 13.45 -33.03 -0.89
N CYS A 170 13.56 -31.81 -0.35
CA CYS A 170 12.64 -30.72 -0.64
C CYS A 170 12.68 -30.31 -2.12
N GLU A 171 13.86 -30.27 -2.73
CA GLU A 171 14.03 -30.00 -4.17
C GLU A 171 13.42 -31.08 -5.05
N ARG A 172 13.59 -32.36 -4.70
CA ARG A 172 12.95 -33.48 -5.39
C ARG A 172 11.43 -33.37 -5.31
N GLN A 173 10.89 -33.03 -4.16
CA GLN A 173 9.45 -32.80 -4.00
C GLN A 173 8.96 -31.60 -4.82
N ALA A 174 9.71 -30.51 -4.84
CA ALA A 174 9.41 -29.33 -5.65
C ALA A 174 9.45 -29.62 -7.15
N ASN A 175 10.44 -30.38 -7.60
CA ASN A 175 10.56 -30.81 -9.00
C ASN A 175 9.38 -31.70 -9.40
N GLY A 176 9.00 -32.67 -8.57
CA GLY A 176 7.81 -33.50 -8.82
C GLY A 176 6.51 -32.69 -8.86
N ALA A 177 6.34 -31.70 -7.96
CA ALA A 177 5.19 -30.79 -8.00
C ALA A 177 5.19 -29.91 -9.26
N LYS A 178 6.36 -29.44 -9.69
CA LYS A 178 6.56 -28.64 -10.90
C LYS A 178 6.24 -29.44 -12.17
N GLU A 179 6.65 -30.70 -12.24
CA GLU A 179 6.32 -31.61 -13.35
C GLU A 179 4.81 -31.85 -13.46
N LYS A 180 4.15 -32.16 -12.33
CA LYS A 180 2.67 -32.31 -12.28
C LYS A 180 1.96 -31.05 -12.76
N TYR A 181 2.43 -29.88 -12.32
CA TYR A 181 1.91 -28.60 -12.78
C TYR A 181 2.07 -28.41 -14.29
N TYR A 182 3.24 -28.72 -14.84
CA TYR A 182 3.45 -28.57 -16.29
C TYR A 182 2.61 -29.55 -17.11
N ALA A 183 2.42 -30.78 -16.64
CA ALA A 183 1.51 -31.73 -17.27
C ALA A 183 0.08 -31.18 -17.30
N GLY A 184 -0.46 -30.76 -16.15
CA GLY A 184 -1.80 -30.16 -16.07
C GLY A 184 -1.93 -28.86 -16.87
N LEU A 185 -0.87 -28.05 -16.94
CA LEU A 185 -0.85 -26.82 -17.73
C LEU A 185 -0.81 -27.10 -19.24
N ALA A 186 -0.15 -28.18 -19.67
CA ALA A 186 -0.16 -28.61 -21.06
C ALA A 186 -1.55 -29.10 -21.50
N GLU A 187 -2.30 -29.74 -20.61
CA GLU A 187 -3.71 -30.09 -20.84
C GLU A 187 -4.60 -28.84 -20.83
N TYR A 188 -4.43 -27.98 -19.84
CA TYR A 188 -5.20 -26.74 -19.71
C TYR A 188 -5.08 -25.85 -20.93
N LYS A 189 -3.87 -25.71 -21.49
CA LYS A 189 -3.61 -24.93 -22.71
C LYS A 189 -4.41 -25.38 -23.94
N LYS A 190 -4.87 -26.64 -23.97
CA LYS A 190 -5.68 -27.18 -25.08
C LYS A 190 -7.17 -26.94 -24.89
N THR A 191 -7.60 -26.47 -23.71
CA THR A 191 -9.00 -26.23 -23.40
C THR A 191 -9.47 -24.87 -23.95
N PRO A 192 -10.75 -24.74 -24.32
CA PRO A 192 -11.32 -23.46 -24.76
C PRO A 192 -11.34 -22.41 -23.63
N GLN A 193 -11.25 -22.84 -22.36
CA GLN A 193 -11.18 -21.96 -21.20
C GLN A 193 -9.89 -21.13 -21.20
N TYR A 194 -8.75 -21.75 -21.55
CA TYR A 194 -7.48 -21.04 -21.68
C TYR A 194 -7.54 -19.96 -22.77
N GLU A 195 -8.15 -20.25 -23.93
CA GLU A 195 -8.31 -19.27 -25.00
C GLU A 195 -9.20 -18.09 -24.60
N ALA A 196 -10.32 -18.36 -23.92
CA ALA A 196 -11.19 -17.31 -23.39
C ALA A 196 -10.45 -16.42 -22.38
N TYR A 197 -9.63 -17.02 -21.51
CA TYR A 197 -8.82 -16.27 -20.55
C TYR A 197 -7.71 -15.45 -21.22
N GLN A 198 -7.05 -15.96 -22.26
CA GLN A 198 -6.07 -15.19 -23.04
C GLN A 198 -6.71 -13.96 -23.70
N LYS A 199 -7.90 -14.11 -24.30
CA LYS A 199 -8.66 -12.98 -24.84
C LYS A 199 -9.00 -11.95 -23.76
N TYR A 200 -9.44 -12.40 -22.59
CA TYR A 200 -9.67 -11.53 -21.44
C TYR A 200 -8.40 -10.76 -21.02
N LEU A 201 -7.24 -11.42 -20.97
CA LEU A 201 -5.97 -10.78 -20.63
C LEU A 201 -5.56 -9.72 -21.66
N GLU A 202 -5.75 -9.98 -22.95
CA GLU A 202 -5.50 -9.03 -24.04
C GLU A 202 -6.41 -7.80 -23.92
N GLU A 203 -7.71 -8.01 -23.73
CA GLU A 203 -8.66 -6.92 -23.52
C GLU A 203 -8.33 -6.11 -22.26
N PHE A 204 -7.99 -6.78 -21.16
CA PHE A 204 -7.62 -6.12 -19.92
C PHE A 204 -6.37 -5.26 -20.10
N ARG A 205 -5.35 -5.79 -20.77
CA ARG A 205 -4.12 -5.05 -21.08
C ARG A 205 -4.41 -3.88 -22.01
N ALA A 206 -5.23 -4.06 -23.05
CA ALA A 206 -5.62 -2.98 -23.95
C ALA A 206 -6.36 -1.85 -23.22
N LYS A 207 -7.35 -2.19 -22.39
CA LYS A 207 -8.15 -1.24 -21.59
C LYS A 207 -7.32 -0.48 -20.55
N HIS A 208 -6.28 -1.10 -19.98
CA HIS A 208 -5.47 -0.50 -18.91
C HIS A 208 -4.12 0.08 -19.34
N ASN A 209 -3.59 -0.28 -20.51
CA ASN A 209 -2.39 0.36 -21.10
C ASN A 209 -2.75 1.55 -22.01
N ALA A 210 -3.99 1.66 -22.48
CA ALA A 210 -4.44 2.86 -23.17
C ALA A 210 -4.39 4.06 -22.19
N PRO A 211 -3.73 5.18 -22.54
CA PRO A 211 -3.89 6.39 -21.77
C PRO A 211 -5.37 6.76 -21.85
N THR A 212 -6.07 6.72 -20.72
CA THR A 212 -7.40 7.32 -20.57
C THR A 212 -7.26 8.82 -20.86
N LYS A 213 -7.26 9.20 -22.15
CA LYS A 213 -7.84 10.45 -22.61
C LYS A 213 -9.35 10.24 -22.56
N GLU A 214 -10.07 11.26 -22.13
CA GLU A 214 -11.52 11.29 -21.85
C GLU A 214 -11.91 10.76 -20.45
N GLY A 215 -12.55 11.53 -19.57
CA GLY A 215 -12.99 12.92 -19.67
C GLY A 215 -13.23 13.48 -18.27
N LYS A 216 -12.99 14.78 -18.12
CA LYS A 216 -13.61 15.59 -17.06
C LYS A 216 -15.09 15.23 -17.03
N ARG A 217 -15.54 14.62 -15.93
CA ARG A 217 -16.96 14.46 -15.64
C ARG A 217 -17.52 15.88 -15.52
N SER A 218 -18.16 16.35 -16.59
CA SER A 218 -18.96 17.56 -16.58
C SER A 218 -19.99 17.40 -15.48
N LYS A 219 -19.89 18.31 -14.50
CA LYS A 219 -20.96 18.62 -13.56
C LYS A 219 -22.08 19.21 -14.42
N LEU A 220 -23.05 18.38 -14.81
CA LEU A 220 -24.30 18.88 -15.34
C LEU A 220 -25.19 19.19 -14.15
N GLU A 221 -25.39 20.48 -13.94
CA GLU A 221 -26.43 21.01 -13.09
C GLU A 221 -27.79 20.64 -13.71
N THR A 222 -28.74 20.27 -12.88
CA THR A 222 -30.15 20.44 -13.22
C THR A 222 -30.79 21.09 -12.01
N GLU A 223 -30.94 22.38 -12.22
CA GLU A 223 -31.81 23.34 -11.57
C GLU A 223 -33.05 22.75 -10.90
N THR A 224 -33.22 23.18 -9.65
CA THR A 224 -34.48 23.70 -9.09
C THR A 224 -35.68 23.71 -10.04
N SER A 225 -36.69 22.90 -9.73
CA SER A 225 -38.08 23.24 -10.03
C SER A 225 -38.86 23.19 -8.73
N ASP A 226 -39.01 24.39 -8.19
CA ASP A 226 -40.01 24.80 -7.21
C ASP A 226 -41.41 24.59 -7.84
N SER A 227 -42.26 23.84 -7.15
CA SER A 227 -43.70 23.84 -7.43
C SER A 227 -44.44 23.63 -6.12
N ALA A 228 -44.67 24.75 -5.45
CA ALA A 228 -45.75 24.93 -4.51
C ALA A 228 -47.08 25.17 -5.27
N GLN A 229 -48.18 24.78 -4.62
CA GLN A 229 -49.60 25.03 -4.95
C GLN A 229 -50.15 24.07 -6.03
N GLN A 230 -51.17 23.26 -5.75
CA GLN A 230 -52.43 23.59 -5.06
C GLN A 230 -52.98 22.41 -4.25
#